data_AF-A0AA86TYW9-F1
#
_entry.id   AF-A0AA86TYW9-F1
#
_cell.length_a   1.000
_cell.length_b   1.000
_cell.length_c   1.000
_cell.angle_alpha   90.00
_cell.angle_beta   90.00
_cell.angle_gamma   90.00
#
_symmetry.space_group_name_H-M   'P 1'
#
loop_
_entity.id
_entity.type
_entity.pdbx_description
1 polymer ?
#
loop_
_entity_poly.entity_id
_entity_poly.type
_entity_poly.pdbx_seq_one_letter_code
_entity_poly.pdbx_strand_id
1 'polypeptide(L)'
;MKQINQQVEMITTNKKDVVKIVREMQNELQETQNGTHPEYIMLLETLEQTRERLHKLAKIQHQLAVQHADNVFKFTESQIENDYQLGREDVKEKIFAKLRAKKRELKELLDKIQARGIQCADEMQVLNDVKVPNKKRDKKQVLTGPMNFKLSDSEARGDIAIIKSRAEEADQGK
;
A
#
# COMPACT_ATOMS: atom_id res chain seq x y z
N MET A 1 74.84 -41.24 20.86
CA MET A 1 75.23 -40.31 19.76
C MET A 1 74.22 -40.23 18.63
N LYS A 2 73.70 -41.34 18.06
CA LYS A 2 72.72 -41.29 16.95
C LYS A 2 71.38 -40.59 17.26
N GLN A 3 70.80 -40.82 18.46
CA GLN A 3 69.52 -40.18 18.86
C GLN A 3 69.62 -38.65 19.06
N ILE A 4 70.76 -38.16 19.56
CA ILE A 4 70.99 -36.72 19.77
C ILE A 4 71.12 -36.02 18.42
N ASN A 5 71.84 -36.60 17.46
CA ASN A 5 71.93 -36.04 16.11
C ASN A 5 70.57 -36.00 15.40
N GLN A 6 69.74 -37.03 15.56
CA GLN A 6 68.36 -37.04 15.03
C GLN A 6 67.47 -35.97 15.65
N GLN A 7 67.54 -35.76 16.97
CA GLN A 7 66.79 -34.68 17.63
C GLN A 7 67.26 -33.29 17.19
N VAL A 8 68.56 -33.10 17.03
CA VAL A 8 69.12 -31.84 16.54
C VAL A 8 68.70 -31.57 15.10
N GLU A 9 68.70 -32.57 14.21
CA GLU A 9 68.19 -32.41 12.84
C GLU A 9 66.70 -32.05 12.80
N MET A 10 65.86 -32.70 13.61
CA MET A 10 64.43 -32.33 13.70
C MET A 10 64.22 -30.90 14.20
N ILE A 11 64.92 -30.47 15.26
CA ILE A 11 64.81 -29.11 15.79
C ILE A 11 65.25 -28.08 14.73
N THR A 12 66.31 -28.39 14.00
CA THR A 12 66.84 -27.50 12.96
C THR A 12 65.89 -27.42 11.77
N THR A 13 65.20 -28.51 11.44
CA THR A 13 64.21 -28.58 10.35
C THR A 13 62.95 -27.80 10.73
N ASN A 14 62.40 -28.05 11.92
CA ASN A 14 61.26 -27.31 12.46
C ASN A 14 61.54 -25.80 12.55
N LYS A 15 62.76 -25.40 12.93
CA LYS A 15 63.16 -23.98 12.95
C LYS A 15 63.16 -23.36 11.55
N LYS A 16 63.57 -24.09 10.51
CA LYS A 16 63.51 -23.62 9.12
C LYS A 16 62.06 -23.47 8.65
N ASP A 17 61.18 -24.40 9.02
CA ASP A 17 59.76 -24.33 8.68
C ASP A 17 59.08 -23.14 9.36
N VAL A 18 59.37 -22.88 10.63
CA VAL A 18 58.86 -21.69 11.35
C VAL A 18 59.33 -20.39 10.68
N VAL A 19 60.62 -20.29 10.32
CA VAL A 19 61.15 -19.09 9.62
C VAL A 19 60.50 -18.91 8.25
N LYS A 20 60.18 -20.01 7.55
CA LYS A 20 59.49 -19.96 6.26
C LYS A 20 58.07 -19.41 6.43
N ILE A 21 57.31 -19.94 7.39
CA ILE A 21 55.95 -19.46 7.70
C ILE A 21 55.95 -17.98 8.06
N VAL A 22 56.89 -17.53 8.90
CA VAL A 22 56.99 -16.11 9.28
C VAL A 22 57.27 -15.21 8.06
N ARG A 23 58.08 -15.67 7.09
CA ARG A 23 58.33 -14.91 5.86
C ARG A 23 57.11 -14.89 4.94
N GLU A 24 56.42 -16.01 4.81
CA GLU A 24 55.16 -16.10 4.05
C GLU A 24 54.12 -15.11 4.63
N MET A 25 53.95 -15.10 5.95
CA MET A 25 53.09 -14.14 6.65
C MET A 25 53.53 -12.68 6.44
N GLN A 26 54.84 -12.39 6.49
CA GLN A 26 55.35 -11.04 6.24
C GLN A 26 55.05 -10.57 4.81
N ASN A 27 55.18 -11.47 3.83
CA ASN A 27 54.86 -11.18 2.45
C ASN A 27 53.35 -10.93 2.26
N GLU A 28 52.48 -11.79 2.79
CA GLU A 28 51.03 -11.59 2.73
C GLU A 28 50.60 -10.26 3.38
N LEU A 29 51.22 -9.91 4.51
CA LEU A 29 50.96 -8.64 5.19
C LEU A 29 51.37 -7.44 4.32
N GLN A 30 52.54 -7.52 3.67
CA GLN A 30 53.04 -6.51 2.77
C GLN A 30 52.15 -6.38 1.51
N GLU A 31 51.75 -7.51 0.92
CA GLU A 31 50.83 -7.55 -0.23
C GLU A 31 49.47 -6.97 0.13
N THR A 32 48.96 -7.23 1.33
CA THR A 32 47.69 -6.66 1.80
C THR A 32 47.80 -5.16 2.02
N GLN A 33 48.90 -4.68 2.63
CA GLN A 33 49.16 -3.25 2.82
C GLN A 33 49.31 -2.50 1.49
N ASN A 34 49.92 -3.16 0.49
CA ASN A 34 50.08 -2.61 -0.85
C ASN A 34 48.83 -2.77 -1.73
N GLY A 35 47.78 -3.46 -1.24
CA GLY A 35 46.55 -3.71 -1.97
C GLY A 35 46.68 -4.70 -3.13
N THR A 36 47.74 -5.50 -3.16
CA THR A 36 48.01 -6.50 -4.21
C THR A 36 47.63 -7.93 -3.80
N HIS A 37 47.26 -8.15 -2.54
CA HIS A 37 46.87 -9.47 -2.06
C HIS A 37 45.64 -9.99 -2.82
N PRO A 38 45.66 -11.22 -3.39
CA PRO A 38 44.59 -11.72 -4.24
C PRO A 38 43.21 -11.71 -3.58
N GLU A 39 43.14 -12.11 -2.30
CA GLU A 39 41.87 -12.12 -1.55
C GLU A 39 41.32 -10.71 -1.31
N TYR A 40 42.21 -9.74 -1.09
CA TYR A 40 41.81 -8.34 -0.92
C TYR A 40 41.17 -7.80 -2.20
N ILE A 41 41.79 -8.06 -3.36
CA ILE A 41 41.27 -7.66 -4.67
C ILE A 41 39.91 -8.31 -4.93
N MET A 42 39.77 -9.61 -4.68
CA MET A 42 38.50 -10.33 -4.84
C MET A 42 37.39 -9.76 -3.95
N LEU A 43 37.71 -9.40 -2.71
CA LEU A 43 36.76 -8.76 -1.79
C LEU A 43 36.36 -7.36 -2.28
N LEU A 44 37.30 -6.58 -2.82
CA LEU A 44 36.99 -5.27 -3.43
C LEU A 44 36.06 -5.41 -4.64
N GLU A 45 36.29 -6.38 -5.51
CA GLU A 45 35.40 -6.65 -6.64
C GLU A 45 33.99 -7.03 -6.17
N THR A 46 33.90 -7.89 -5.15
CA THR A 46 32.62 -8.28 -4.55
C THR A 46 31.90 -7.09 -3.93
N LEU A 47 32.65 -6.20 -3.28
CA LEU A 47 32.11 -4.98 -2.69
C LEU A 47 31.57 -4.04 -3.79
N GLU A 48 32.28 -3.89 -4.89
CA GLU A 48 31.85 -3.07 -6.03
C GLU A 48 30.59 -3.61 -6.69
N GLN A 49 30.54 -4.93 -6.95
CA GLN A 49 29.35 -5.60 -7.47
C GLN A 49 28.14 -5.42 -6.53
N THR A 50 28.38 -5.51 -5.22
CA THR A 50 27.34 -5.31 -4.21
C THR A 50 26.85 -3.86 -4.22
N ARG A 51 27.77 -2.89 -4.30
CA ARG A 51 27.44 -1.46 -4.41
C ARG A 51 26.58 -1.18 -5.63
N GLU A 52 26.96 -1.70 -6.80
CA GLU A 52 26.21 -1.52 -8.04
C GLU A 52 24.81 -2.14 -7.95
N ARG A 53 24.71 -3.35 -7.40
CA ARG A 53 23.44 -4.04 -7.18
C ARG A 53 22.50 -3.24 -6.27
N LEU A 54 23.01 -2.70 -5.16
CA LEU A 54 22.22 -1.89 -4.23
C LEU A 54 21.75 -0.58 -4.87
N HIS A 55 22.60 0.07 -5.68
CA HIS A 55 22.19 1.25 -6.44
C HIS A 55 21.06 0.95 -7.43
N LYS A 56 21.14 -0.17 -8.17
CA LYS A 56 20.07 -0.60 -9.08
C LYS A 56 18.76 -0.86 -8.31
N LEU A 57 18.83 -1.53 -7.17
CA LEU A 57 17.68 -1.78 -6.32
C LEU A 57 17.02 -0.48 -5.84
N ALA A 58 17.82 0.47 -5.36
CA ALA A 58 17.33 1.78 -4.91
C ALA A 58 16.63 2.54 -6.04
N LYS A 59 17.16 2.49 -7.27
CA LYS A 59 16.55 3.10 -8.46
C LYS A 59 15.18 2.47 -8.78
N ILE A 60 15.07 1.14 -8.72
CA ILE A 60 13.82 0.42 -8.95
C ILE A 60 12.78 0.79 -7.88
N GLN A 61 13.19 0.82 -6.61
CA GLN A 61 12.30 1.21 -5.50
C GLN A 61 11.78 2.63 -5.67
N HIS A 62 12.64 3.57 -6.09
CA HIS A 62 12.23 4.94 -6.37
C HIS A 62 11.21 5.00 -7.51
N GLN A 63 11.45 4.31 -8.62
CA GLN A 63 10.51 4.25 -9.74
C GLN A 63 9.16 3.66 -9.33
N LEU A 64 9.17 2.59 -8.54
CA LEU A 64 7.96 1.97 -8.01
C LEU A 64 7.17 2.93 -7.11
N ALA A 65 7.87 3.67 -6.24
CA ALA A 65 7.25 4.66 -5.37
C ALA A 65 6.58 5.79 -6.16
N VAL A 66 7.24 6.29 -7.21
CA VAL A 66 6.67 7.30 -8.12
C VAL A 66 5.42 6.76 -8.83
N GLN A 67 5.51 5.57 -9.43
CA GLN A 67 4.36 4.96 -10.10
C GLN A 67 3.18 4.71 -9.15
N HIS A 68 3.46 4.27 -7.92
CA HIS A 68 2.43 4.08 -6.91
C HIS A 68 1.76 5.40 -6.55
N ALA A 69 2.54 6.47 -6.33
CA ALA A 69 2.00 7.79 -6.05
C ALA A 69 1.10 8.31 -7.20
N ASP A 70 1.54 8.14 -8.44
CA ASP A 70 0.76 8.52 -9.63
C ASP A 70 -0.56 7.76 -9.73
N ASN A 71 -0.55 6.46 -9.43
CA ASN A 71 -1.75 5.63 -9.45
C ASN A 71 -2.74 6.03 -8.35
N VAL A 72 -2.25 6.29 -7.14
CA VAL A 72 -3.07 6.78 -6.03
C VAL A 72 -3.69 8.14 -6.36
N PHE A 73 -2.92 9.04 -6.98
CA PHE A 73 -3.42 10.35 -7.41
C PHE A 73 -4.57 10.20 -8.41
N LYS A 74 -4.37 9.44 -9.49
CA LYS A 74 -5.41 9.20 -10.52
C LYS A 74 -6.65 8.52 -9.96
N PHE A 75 -6.46 7.55 -9.06
CA PHE A 75 -7.58 6.90 -8.39
C PHE A 75 -8.39 7.89 -7.56
N THR A 76 -7.71 8.74 -6.80
CA THR A 76 -8.35 9.76 -5.96
C THR A 76 -9.11 10.78 -6.81
N GLU A 77 -8.53 11.24 -7.91
CA GLU A 77 -9.19 12.13 -8.86
C GLU A 77 -10.48 11.52 -9.43
N SER A 78 -10.41 10.25 -9.86
CA SER A 78 -11.58 9.50 -10.37
C SER A 78 -12.65 9.32 -9.29
N GLN A 79 -12.26 9.07 -8.04
CA GLN A 79 -13.18 8.94 -6.92
C GLN A 79 -13.90 10.27 -6.63
N ILE A 80 -13.17 11.39 -6.61
CA ILE A 80 -13.75 12.73 -6.41
C ILE A 80 -14.78 13.04 -7.50
N GLU A 81 -14.46 12.75 -8.77
CA GLU A 81 -15.39 12.99 -9.88
C GLU A 81 -16.64 12.11 -9.75
N ASN A 82 -16.49 10.84 -9.37
CA ASN A 82 -17.63 9.95 -9.13
C ASN A 82 -18.52 10.48 -7.99
N ASP A 83 -17.93 10.87 -6.87
CA ASP A 83 -18.65 11.45 -5.73
C ASP A 83 -19.39 12.73 -6.13
N TYR A 84 -18.78 13.57 -6.96
CA TYR A 84 -19.43 14.74 -7.51
C TYR A 84 -20.65 14.38 -8.39
N GLN A 85 -20.53 13.41 -9.30
CA GLN A 85 -21.65 12.98 -10.14
C GLN A 85 -22.77 12.34 -9.32
N LEU A 86 -22.44 11.53 -8.31
CA LEU A 86 -23.40 11.00 -7.36
C LEU A 86 -24.13 12.13 -6.61
N GLY A 87 -23.37 13.13 -6.13
CA GLY A 87 -23.92 14.32 -5.49
C GLY A 87 -24.88 15.10 -6.40
N ARG A 88 -24.55 15.26 -7.69
CA ARG A 88 -25.44 15.90 -8.68
C ARG A 88 -26.74 15.13 -8.86
N GLU A 89 -26.66 13.81 -8.96
CA GLU A 89 -27.83 12.96 -9.10
C GLU A 89 -28.70 12.96 -7.83
N ASP A 90 -28.10 13.05 -6.64
CA ASP A 90 -28.82 13.19 -5.38
C ASP A 90 -29.52 14.54 -5.27
N VAL A 91 -28.88 15.63 -5.70
CA VAL A 91 -29.51 16.96 -5.76
C VAL A 91 -30.70 16.94 -6.72
N LYS A 92 -30.54 16.33 -7.90
CA LYS A 92 -31.62 16.18 -8.88
C LYS A 92 -32.79 15.37 -8.31
N GLU A 93 -32.51 14.28 -7.61
CA GLU A 93 -33.57 13.48 -6.96
C GLU A 93 -34.25 14.24 -5.82
N LYS A 94 -33.52 15.04 -5.03
CA LYS A 94 -34.12 15.93 -4.02
C LYS A 94 -35.08 16.94 -4.66
N ILE A 95 -34.73 17.50 -5.81
CA ILE A 95 -35.62 18.41 -6.56
C ILE A 95 -36.84 17.65 -7.07
N PHE A 96 -36.67 16.47 -7.67
CA PHE A 96 -37.80 15.66 -8.12
C PHE A 96 -38.73 15.25 -6.98
N ALA A 97 -38.20 14.89 -5.81
CA ALA A 97 -39.01 14.59 -4.63
C ALA A 97 -39.86 15.80 -4.21
N LYS A 98 -39.28 17.01 -4.19
CA LYS A 98 -40.03 18.25 -3.93
C LYS A 98 -41.11 18.52 -4.98
N LEU A 99 -40.83 18.29 -6.26
CA LEU A 99 -41.81 18.46 -7.34
C LEU A 99 -42.95 17.44 -7.24
N ARG A 100 -42.67 16.19 -6.88
CA ARG A 100 -43.70 15.18 -6.62
C ARG A 100 -44.59 15.57 -5.43
N ALA A 101 -44.01 16.11 -4.36
CA ALA A 101 -44.76 16.63 -3.23
C ALA A 101 -45.69 17.78 -3.63
N LYS A 102 -45.16 18.79 -4.34
CA LYS A 102 -45.97 19.91 -4.87
C LYS A 102 -47.08 19.44 -5.82
N LYS A 103 -46.80 18.46 -6.69
CA LYS A 103 -47.80 17.87 -7.58
C LYS A 103 -48.94 17.23 -6.78
N ARG A 104 -48.61 16.53 -5.68
CA ARG A 104 -49.60 15.94 -4.77
C ARG A 104 -50.42 17.01 -4.06
N GLU A 105 -49.78 18.03 -3.50
CA GLU A 105 -50.46 19.17 -2.85
C GLU A 105 -51.42 19.88 -3.80
N LEU A 106 -50.99 20.15 -5.05
CA LEU A 106 -51.84 20.75 -6.08
C LEU A 106 -53.03 19.87 -6.41
N LYS A 107 -52.83 18.54 -6.54
CA LYS A 107 -53.93 17.60 -6.77
C LYS A 107 -54.94 17.66 -5.63
N GLU A 108 -54.48 17.61 -4.38
CA GLU A 108 -55.33 17.68 -3.19
C GLU A 108 -56.11 19.01 -3.11
N LEU A 109 -55.54 20.11 -3.60
CA LEU A 109 -56.23 21.40 -3.70
C LEU A 109 -57.31 21.40 -4.80
N LEU A 110 -56.98 20.90 -6.01
CA LEU A 110 -57.95 20.78 -7.10
C LEU A 110 -59.12 19.87 -6.72
N ASP A 111 -58.85 18.74 -6.05
CA ASP A 111 -59.89 17.84 -5.54
C ASP A 111 -60.83 18.55 -4.55
N LYS A 112 -60.29 19.40 -3.66
CA LYS A 112 -61.09 20.23 -2.72
C LYS A 112 -61.93 21.28 -3.43
N ILE A 113 -61.40 21.91 -4.48
CA ILE A 113 -62.11 22.93 -5.26
C ILE A 113 -63.25 22.28 -6.06
N GLN A 114 -62.99 21.13 -6.67
CA GLN A 114 -63.99 20.35 -7.39
C GLN A 114 -65.11 19.85 -6.45
N ALA A 115 -64.76 19.44 -5.22
CA ALA A 115 -65.74 19.08 -4.20
C ALA A 115 -66.66 20.25 -3.78
N ARG A 116 -66.25 21.50 -4.02
CA ARG A 116 -67.07 22.71 -3.80
C ARG A 116 -67.90 23.11 -5.03
N GLY A 117 -67.90 22.30 -6.08
CA GLY A 117 -68.71 22.50 -7.29
C GLY A 117 -68.10 23.44 -8.33
N ILE A 118 -66.83 23.83 -8.18
CA ILE A 118 -66.11 24.63 -9.18
C ILE A 118 -65.51 23.68 -10.23
N GLN A 119 -65.68 23.99 -11.52
CA GLN A 119 -65.07 23.21 -12.60
C GLN A 119 -63.58 23.53 -12.73
N CYS A 120 -62.74 22.50 -12.65
CA CYS A 120 -61.28 22.59 -12.81
C CYS A 120 -60.70 21.47 -13.69
N ALA A 121 -61.46 21.06 -14.72
CA ALA A 121 -61.10 19.93 -15.57
C ALA A 121 -59.80 20.18 -16.37
N ASP A 122 -59.63 21.41 -16.85
CA ASP A 122 -58.47 21.82 -17.64
C ASP A 122 -57.19 21.84 -16.78
N GLU A 123 -57.26 22.37 -15.55
CA GLU A 123 -56.15 22.40 -14.61
C GLU A 123 -55.74 20.99 -14.15
N MET A 124 -56.72 20.10 -13.97
CA MET A 124 -56.48 18.68 -13.70
C MET A 124 -55.75 17.99 -14.86
N GLN A 125 -56.14 18.28 -16.10
CA GLN A 125 -55.49 17.74 -17.28
C GLN A 125 -54.03 18.21 -17.38
N VAL A 126 -53.79 19.51 -17.22
CA VAL A 126 -52.44 20.08 -17.19
C VAL A 126 -51.59 19.42 -16.10
N LEU A 127 -52.14 19.18 -14.90
CA LEU A 127 -51.42 18.52 -13.81
C LEU A 127 -51.08 17.06 -14.15
N ASN A 128 -51.97 16.35 -14.83
CA ASN A 128 -51.74 14.96 -15.24
C ASN A 128 -50.64 14.85 -16.29
N ASP A 129 -50.55 15.82 -17.21
CA ASP A 129 -49.52 15.88 -18.24
C ASP A 129 -48.11 16.16 -17.70
N VAL A 130 -47.99 16.79 -16.51
CA VAL A 130 -46.71 16.99 -15.83
C VAL A 130 -46.14 15.65 -15.34
N LYS A 131 -45.19 15.07 -16.09
CA LYS A 131 -44.48 13.85 -15.70
C LYS A 131 -43.22 14.18 -14.91
N VAL A 132 -43.26 13.98 -13.59
CA VAL A 132 -42.05 14.02 -12.75
C VAL A 132 -41.45 12.61 -12.71
N PRO A 133 -40.22 12.39 -13.20
CA PRO A 133 -39.57 11.08 -13.18
C PRO A 133 -39.59 10.49 -11.77
N ASN A 134 -39.75 9.18 -11.63
CA ASN A 134 -39.64 8.49 -10.36
C ASN A 134 -38.48 7.51 -10.43
N LYS A 135 -37.39 7.77 -9.70
CA LYS A 135 -36.31 6.78 -9.61
C LYS A 135 -36.86 5.60 -8.81
N LYS A 136 -36.99 4.43 -9.45
CA LYS A 136 -36.95 3.18 -8.69
C LYS A 136 -35.60 3.20 -7.99
N ARG A 137 -35.59 3.04 -6.66
CA ARG A 137 -34.34 2.78 -5.93
C ARG A 137 -33.80 1.47 -6.47
N ASP A 138 -32.98 1.53 -7.51
CA ASP A 138 -32.00 0.49 -7.71
C ASP A 138 -31.14 0.57 -6.46
N LYS A 139 -31.29 -0.42 -5.57
CA LYS A 139 -30.31 -0.68 -4.53
C LYS A 139 -29.01 -0.89 -5.30
N LYS A 140 -28.24 0.19 -5.50
CA LYS A 140 -26.88 0.10 -6.00
C LYS A 140 -26.17 -0.80 -5.01
N GLN A 141 -26.07 -2.07 -5.38
CA GLN A 141 -25.06 -2.97 -4.86
C GLN A 141 -23.78 -2.19 -5.11
N VAL A 142 -23.20 -1.66 -4.03
CA VAL A 142 -21.90 -1.01 -4.10
C VAL A 142 -20.99 -2.07 -4.69
N LEU A 143 -20.69 -1.98 -5.99
CA LEU A 143 -19.58 -2.70 -6.60
C LEU A 143 -18.33 -2.08 -5.97
N THR A 144 -18.04 -2.48 -4.74
CA THR A 144 -16.66 -2.74 -4.37
C THR A 144 -16.17 -3.72 -5.42
N GLY A 145 -15.25 -3.29 -6.28
CA GLY A 145 -14.48 -4.21 -7.11
C GLY A 145 -13.82 -5.30 -6.25
N PRO A 146 -13.06 -6.23 -6.83
CA PRO A 146 -12.52 -7.42 -6.14
C PRO A 146 -11.52 -7.13 -5.01
N MET A 147 -11.38 -5.89 -4.56
CA MET A 147 -10.63 -5.52 -3.35
C MET A 147 -11.60 -5.12 -2.24
N ASN A 148 -12.20 -6.14 -1.62
CA ASN A 148 -12.94 -5.98 -0.39
C ASN A 148 -11.92 -5.86 0.76
N PHE A 149 -11.37 -4.66 1.02
CA PHE A 149 -10.51 -4.37 2.18
C PHE A 149 -11.32 -4.33 3.50
N LYS A 150 -12.36 -5.16 3.61
CA LYS A 150 -13.02 -5.40 4.88
C LYS A 150 -12.23 -6.50 5.57
N LEU A 151 -11.36 -6.11 6.50
CA LEU A 151 -10.88 -7.03 7.53
C LEU A 151 -12.11 -7.75 8.09
N SER A 152 -12.09 -9.08 8.06
CA SER A 152 -13.13 -9.85 8.70
C SER A 152 -13.14 -9.53 10.20
N ASP A 153 -14.30 -9.61 10.85
CA ASP A 153 -14.40 -9.41 12.31
C ASP A 153 -13.44 -10.32 13.09
N SER A 154 -13.05 -11.46 12.51
CA SER A 154 -12.05 -12.36 13.06
C SER A 154 -10.63 -11.79 12.98
N GLU A 155 -10.24 -11.22 11.84
CA GLU A 155 -8.91 -10.60 11.64
C GLU A 155 -8.78 -9.33 12.48
N ALA A 156 -9.82 -8.48 12.51
CA ALA A 156 -9.84 -7.30 13.36
C ALA A 156 -9.71 -7.64 14.86
N ARG A 157 -10.32 -8.75 15.32
CA ARG A 157 -10.16 -9.23 16.70
C ARG A 157 -8.76 -9.79 16.96
N GLY A 158 -8.17 -10.47 15.99
CA GLY A 158 -6.78 -10.95 16.05
C GLY A 158 -5.79 -9.79 16.20
N ASP A 159 -5.93 -8.76 15.38
CA ASP A 159 -5.08 -7.57 15.43
C ASP A 159 -5.24 -6.80 16.76
N ILE A 160 -6.48 -6.67 17.28
CA ILE A 160 -6.73 -6.06 18.59
C ILE A 160 -6.05 -6.87 19.71
N ALA A 161 -6.05 -8.20 19.64
CA ALA A 161 -5.40 -9.05 20.63
C ALA A 161 -3.87 -8.88 20.61
N ILE A 162 -3.28 -8.78 19.42
CA ILE A 162 -1.83 -8.54 19.24
C ILE A 162 -1.43 -7.15 19.75
N ILE A 163 -2.25 -6.13 19.48
CA ILE A 163 -2.01 -4.77 19.98
C ILE A 163 -2.05 -4.75 21.51
N LYS A 164 -3.01 -5.45 22.12
CA LYS A 164 -3.11 -5.56 23.58
C LYS A 164 -1.93 -6.31 24.18
N SER A 165 -1.51 -7.44 23.61
CA SER A 165 -0.37 -8.20 24.14
C SER A 165 0.93 -7.38 24.07
N ARG A 166 1.15 -6.65 22.98
CA ARG A 166 2.32 -5.77 22.84
C ARG A 166 2.28 -4.56 23.78
N ALA A 167 1.10 -4.02 24.06
CA ALA A 167 0.94 -2.95 25.04
C ALA A 167 1.21 -3.46 26.46
N GLU A 168 0.75 -4.67 26.80
CA GLU A 168 1.00 -5.32 28.09
C GLU A 168 2.48 -5.70 28.26
N GLU A 169 3.14 -6.20 27.21
CA GLU A 169 4.59 -6.46 27.20
C GLU A 169 5.42 -5.16 27.37
N ALA A 170 4.96 -4.05 26.78
CA ALA A 170 5.61 -2.75 26.93
C ALA A 170 5.44 -2.16 28.35
N ASP A 171 4.32 -2.44 29.03
CA ASP A 171 4.07 -2.01 30.41
C ASP A 171 4.73 -2.93 31.46
N GLN A 172 4.95 -4.21 31.15
CA GLN A 172 5.67 -5.16 32.02
C GLN A 172 7.20 -5.08 31.89
N GLY A 173 7.70 -4.28 30.94
CA GLY A 173 9.14 -4.04 30.71
C GLY A 173 9.75 -2.89 31.52
N LYS A 174 9.15 -2.48 32.66
CA LYS A 174 9.73 -1.55 33.63
C LYS A 174 10.12 -2.23 34.92
#